data_AF-A0A8T2E0B3-F1
#
_entry.id   AF-A0A8T2E0B3-F1
#
_cell.length_a   1.000
_cell.length_b   1.000
_cell.length_c   1.000
_cell.angle_alpha   90.00
_cell.angle_beta   90.00
_cell.angle_gamma   90.00
#
_symmetry.space_group_name_H-M   'P 1'
#
loop_
_entity.id
_entity.type
_entity.pdbx_description
1 polymer ?
#
loop_
_entity_poly.entity_id
_entity_poly.type
_entity_poly.pdbx_seq_one_letter_code
_entity_poly.pdbx_strand_id
1 'polypeptide(L)'
;MAEIHFGSPQKKQFLHMDTGSSLTWTQCFPCSDCYAQKIYPKYRPAASITYRDAMCEDSHPKSNPHFAFDPLTRICTYQQHYLDETNIKGTLAQEMITVDTHDGGFKRVHGVYFGCNTLSDGSYFTGTGILGLGVGKYSIIGEFGSNFSFCLGEISEPKASHNLIPGEVQTYKDIRRPLSYEPTLCYKADTIERLEKMDVGFKFDGGAELSVNIHNIFIQQGPPEIRCLAIQNNKESFSHVIIGVIAMQGYNVGYDLSAKTAYINKQDCDM
;
A
#
# COMPACT_ATOMS: atom_id res chain seq x y z
N MET A 1 -3.70 4.01 -5.13
CA MET A 1 -2.69 4.85 -4.45
C MET A 1 -3.40 5.78 -3.47
N ALA A 2 -2.67 6.45 -2.58
CA ALA A 2 -3.18 7.49 -1.70
C ALA A 2 -2.32 8.75 -1.82
N GLU A 3 -2.92 9.93 -1.86
CA GLU A 3 -2.20 11.21 -1.78
C GLU A 3 -2.01 11.59 -0.32
N ILE A 4 -0.76 11.85 0.04
CA ILE A 4 -0.35 12.25 1.38
C ILE A 4 0.53 13.49 1.25
N HIS A 5 0.32 14.48 2.11
CA HIS A 5 1.08 15.72 2.08
C HIS A 5 2.20 15.68 3.12
N PHE A 6 3.45 15.83 2.64
CA PHE A 6 4.66 15.81 3.46
C PHE A 6 5.23 17.22 3.64
N GLY A 7 5.62 17.54 4.86
CA GLY A 7 6.47 18.68 5.19
C GLY A 7 5.80 20.05 5.17
N SER A 8 6.60 21.05 5.51
CA SER A 8 6.23 22.46 5.51
C SER A 8 7.25 23.26 4.71
N PRO A 9 6.89 23.83 3.54
CA PRO A 9 5.57 23.80 2.91
C PRO A 9 5.17 22.39 2.41
N GLN A 10 3.87 22.13 2.38
CA GLN A 10 3.33 20.82 2.01
C GLN A 10 3.70 20.40 0.58
N LYS A 11 4.13 19.15 0.43
CA LYS A 11 4.41 18.49 -0.84
C LYS A 11 3.57 17.23 -0.98
N LYS A 12 2.78 17.17 -2.04
CA LYS A 12 1.97 16.00 -2.40
C LYS A 12 2.88 14.83 -2.77
N GLN A 13 2.62 13.67 -2.19
CA GLN A 13 3.26 12.40 -2.47
C GLN A 13 2.16 11.37 -2.74
N PHE A 14 2.34 10.53 -3.76
CA PHE A 14 1.36 9.55 -4.19
C PHE A 14 1.90 8.16 -3.90
N LEU A 15 1.37 7.55 -2.85
CA LEU A 15 1.92 6.34 -2.26
C LEU A 15 1.03 5.14 -2.61
N HIS A 16 1.64 3.99 -2.91
CA HIS A 16 0.89 2.74 -3.04
C HIS A 16 0.52 2.24 -1.65
N MET A 17 -0.75 1.87 -1.47
CA MET A 17 -1.21 1.32 -0.19
C MET A 17 -0.71 -0.11 -0.06
N ASP A 18 -0.05 -0.41 1.05
CA ASP A 18 0.51 -1.73 1.31
C ASP A 18 0.20 -2.17 2.75
N THR A 19 -0.73 -3.11 2.88
CA THR A 19 -1.11 -3.70 4.16
C THR A 19 -0.09 -4.71 4.69
N GLY A 20 0.87 -5.12 3.86
CA GLY A 20 1.93 -6.06 4.20
C GLY A 20 3.19 -5.41 4.77
N SER A 21 3.34 -4.08 4.67
CA SER A 21 4.49 -3.35 5.21
C SER A 21 4.10 -2.34 6.28
N SER A 22 4.94 -2.21 7.30
CA SER A 22 4.71 -1.28 8.40
C SER A 22 5.35 0.08 8.20
N LEU A 23 6.44 0.18 7.44
CA LEU A 23 7.12 1.46 7.19
C LEU A 23 6.56 2.15 5.95
N THR A 24 6.04 3.36 6.14
CA THR A 24 5.72 4.28 5.02
C THR A 24 7.00 4.95 4.53
N TRP A 25 7.21 5.03 3.21
CA TRP A 25 8.40 5.65 2.62
C TRP A 25 8.12 6.35 1.29
N THR A 26 8.98 7.29 0.93
CA THR A 26 9.00 7.97 -0.38
C THR A 26 10.43 8.13 -0.91
N GLN A 27 10.60 8.17 -2.23
CA GLN A 27 11.91 8.46 -2.85
C GLN A 27 12.34 9.90 -2.56
N CYS A 28 13.53 10.05 -2.00
CA CYS A 28 14.11 11.31 -1.57
C CYS A 28 15.30 11.74 -2.44
N PHE A 29 15.64 13.03 -2.39
CA PHE A 29 16.94 13.53 -2.83
C PHE A 29 17.95 13.58 -1.68
N PRO A 30 19.25 13.29 -1.94
CA PRO A 30 19.77 12.69 -3.17
C PRO A 30 19.37 11.21 -3.29
N CYS A 31 19.16 10.72 -4.51
CA CYS A 31 18.97 9.29 -4.73
C CYS A 31 20.05 8.74 -5.65
N SER A 32 20.73 7.68 -5.20
CA SER A 32 21.79 7.02 -5.95
C SER A 32 21.24 6.09 -7.02
N ASP A 33 20.18 5.36 -6.69
CA ASP A 33 19.58 4.38 -7.60
C ASP A 33 18.06 4.32 -7.35
N CYS A 34 17.31 5.06 -8.15
CA CYS A 34 15.87 5.24 -8.00
C CYS A 34 15.19 5.12 -9.35
N TYR A 35 13.96 4.61 -9.35
CA TYR A 35 13.13 4.67 -10.54
C TYR A 35 12.78 6.12 -10.92
N ALA A 36 12.60 6.33 -12.22
CA ALA A 36 12.26 7.62 -12.78
C ALA A 36 10.82 7.98 -12.44
N GLN A 37 10.62 9.09 -11.73
CA GLN A 37 9.29 9.63 -11.46
C GLN A 37 8.98 10.74 -12.46
N LYS A 38 8.11 10.43 -13.42
CA LYS A 38 7.76 11.34 -14.52
C LYS A 38 6.66 12.34 -14.16
N ILE A 39 5.78 11.97 -13.22
CA ILE A 39 4.57 12.73 -12.88
C ILE A 39 4.77 13.56 -11.60
N TYR A 40 5.27 12.94 -10.54
CA TYR A 40 5.43 13.57 -9.23
C TYR A 40 6.89 13.58 -8.78
N PRO A 41 7.43 14.69 -8.27
CA PRO A 41 8.85 14.78 -7.92
C PRO A 41 9.18 13.98 -6.65
N LYS A 42 10.44 13.52 -6.57
CA LYS A 42 11.05 13.03 -5.33
C LYS A 42 10.92 14.06 -4.21
N TYR A 43 10.76 13.58 -2.99
CA TYR A 43 10.77 14.43 -1.81
C TYR A 43 12.15 15.06 -1.59
N ARG A 44 12.18 16.31 -1.12
CA ARG A 44 13.43 17.04 -0.80
C ARG A 44 13.45 17.37 0.68
N PRO A 45 14.16 16.59 1.51
CA PRO A 45 14.26 16.86 2.95
C PRO A 45 14.66 18.31 3.27
N ALA A 46 15.68 18.82 2.59
CA ALA A 46 16.19 20.19 2.78
C ALA A 46 15.18 21.30 2.41
N ALA A 47 14.08 20.98 1.73
CA ALA A 47 13.04 21.94 1.38
C ALA A 47 11.92 22.04 2.43
N SER A 48 11.95 21.21 3.48
CA SER A 48 10.96 21.19 4.56
C SER A 48 11.59 21.66 5.88
N ILE A 49 10.95 22.61 6.55
CA ILE A 49 11.39 23.07 7.88
C ILE A 49 10.98 22.13 9.02
N THR A 50 10.14 21.14 8.73
CA THR A 50 9.63 20.16 9.70
C THR A 50 10.33 18.80 9.59
N TYR A 51 11.16 18.59 8.57
CA TYR A 51 11.97 17.38 8.41
C TYR A 51 13.00 17.27 9.53
N ARG A 52 13.12 16.07 10.11
CA ARG A 52 14.20 15.72 11.05
C ARG A 52 14.64 14.29 10.83
N ASP A 53 15.95 14.05 10.83
CA ASP A 53 16.46 12.67 10.93
C ASP A 53 16.03 12.06 12.26
N ALA A 54 15.66 10.79 12.23
CA ALA A 54 15.17 10.08 13.39
C ALA A 54 16.23 9.13 13.97
N MET A 55 16.16 8.92 15.27
CA MET A 55 16.93 7.86 15.93
C MET A 55 16.13 6.55 15.90
N CYS A 56 16.85 5.43 15.89
CA CYS A 56 16.27 4.10 16.05
C CYS A 56 17.13 3.22 16.93
N GLU A 57 16.55 2.09 17.32
CA GLU A 57 17.30 0.96 17.87
C GLU A 57 17.64 0.02 16.71
N ASP A 58 18.81 -0.63 16.82
CA ASP A 58 19.17 -1.70 15.90
C ASP A 58 18.13 -2.81 15.98
N SER A 59 17.57 -3.14 14.83
CA SER A 59 16.65 -4.26 14.71
C SER A 59 17.42 -5.58 14.59
N HIS A 60 16.73 -6.70 14.84
CA HIS A 60 17.32 -8.01 14.58
C HIS A 60 17.73 -8.13 13.08
N PRO A 61 18.85 -8.78 12.72
CA PRO A 61 19.34 -8.86 11.32
C PRO A 61 18.36 -9.49 10.32
N LYS A 62 17.42 -10.30 10.80
CA LYS A 62 16.35 -10.92 9.99
C LYS A 62 15.06 -10.10 9.93
N SER A 63 15.03 -8.92 10.54
CA SER A 63 13.85 -8.05 10.50
C SER A 63 13.69 -7.46 9.10
N ASN A 64 12.45 -7.21 8.71
CA ASN A 64 12.11 -6.53 7.47
C ASN A 64 11.00 -5.51 7.76
N PRO A 65 11.30 -4.20 7.82
CA PRO A 65 12.60 -3.58 7.55
C PRO A 65 13.67 -3.92 8.59
N HIS A 66 14.93 -3.93 8.14
CA HIS A 66 16.11 -3.94 9.02
C HIS A 66 16.57 -2.50 9.27
N PHE A 67 16.50 -2.04 10.52
CA PHE A 67 17.00 -0.76 10.99
C PHE A 67 18.39 -0.89 11.64
N ALA A 68 19.27 0.07 11.36
CA ALA A 68 20.61 0.18 11.92
C ALA A 68 20.97 1.64 12.23
N PHE A 69 21.40 1.91 13.45
CA PHE A 69 21.81 3.23 13.93
C PHE A 69 23.33 3.40 13.86
N ASP A 70 23.79 4.44 13.18
CA ASP A 70 25.21 4.82 13.16
C ASP A 70 25.49 5.86 14.25
N PRO A 71 26.30 5.54 15.29
CA PRO A 71 26.60 6.47 16.37
C PRO A 71 27.50 7.64 15.95
N LEU A 72 28.25 7.52 14.85
CA LEU A 72 29.15 8.59 14.37
C LEU A 72 28.38 9.67 13.62
N THR A 73 27.52 9.25 12.68
CA THR A 73 26.70 10.17 11.89
C THR A 73 25.40 10.56 12.61
N ARG A 74 25.00 9.78 13.63
CA ARG A 74 23.71 9.86 14.34
C ARG A 74 22.50 9.66 13.43
N ILE A 75 22.69 8.92 12.34
CA ILE A 75 21.66 8.61 11.35
C ILE A 75 21.16 7.18 11.57
N CYS A 76 19.84 7.01 11.57
CA CYS A 76 19.24 5.69 11.45
C CYS A 76 18.99 5.37 9.98
N THR A 77 19.56 4.26 9.51
CA THR A 77 19.30 3.73 8.17
C THR A 77 18.37 2.53 8.25
N TYR A 78 17.68 2.24 7.14
CA TYR A 78 16.94 1.00 6.99
C TYR A 78 17.11 0.39 5.62
N GLN A 79 16.87 -0.92 5.56
CA GLN A 79 16.74 -1.68 4.33
C GLN A 79 15.50 -2.57 4.41
N GLN A 80 14.75 -2.68 3.31
CA GLN A 80 13.58 -3.52 3.22
C GLN A 80 13.52 -4.23 1.87
N HIS A 81 13.13 -5.51 1.90
CA HIS A 81 12.93 -6.34 0.72
C HIS A 81 11.45 -6.67 0.56
N TYR A 82 10.97 -6.65 -0.68
CA TYR A 82 9.62 -6.99 -1.05
C TYR A 82 9.54 -8.37 -1.72
N LEU A 83 8.33 -8.92 -1.81
CA LEU A 83 8.08 -10.21 -2.44
C LEU A 83 8.33 -10.22 -3.95
N ASP A 84 8.31 -9.04 -4.58
CA ASP A 84 8.67 -8.85 -5.99
C ASP A 84 10.18 -8.67 -6.19
N GLU A 85 10.98 -9.03 -5.18
CA GLU A 85 12.44 -8.90 -5.14
C GLU A 85 12.96 -7.44 -5.10
N THR A 86 12.05 -6.44 -5.08
CA THR A 86 12.44 -5.04 -4.92
C THR A 86 13.17 -4.84 -3.60
N ASN A 87 14.28 -4.12 -3.65
CA ASN A 87 15.08 -3.75 -2.50
C ASN A 87 15.13 -2.23 -2.34
N ILE A 88 14.80 -1.75 -1.15
CA ILE A 88 14.84 -0.33 -0.84
C ILE A 88 15.81 -0.06 0.32
N LYS A 89 16.45 1.11 0.27
CA LYS A 89 17.24 1.63 1.39
C LYS A 89 17.05 3.12 1.56
N GLY A 90 17.13 3.58 2.80
CA GLY A 90 16.98 4.98 3.12
C GLY A 90 17.32 5.32 4.55
N THR A 91 17.08 6.58 4.89
CA THR A 91 17.18 7.11 6.24
C THR A 91 15.81 7.13 6.89
N LEU A 92 15.71 6.65 8.14
CA LEU A 92 14.52 6.84 8.94
C LEU A 92 14.47 8.30 9.39
N ALA A 93 13.33 8.95 9.15
CA ALA A 93 13.13 10.36 9.45
C ALA A 93 11.75 10.59 10.06
N GLN A 94 11.56 11.78 10.61
CA GLN A 94 10.29 12.30 11.06
C GLN A 94 9.87 13.49 10.19
N GLU A 95 8.57 13.61 9.94
CA GLU A 95 8.02 14.71 9.18
C GLU A 95 6.66 15.15 9.72
N MET A 96 6.22 16.34 9.31
CA MET A 96 4.84 16.75 9.41
C MET A 96 4.04 16.14 8.26
N ILE A 97 3.05 15.31 8.58
CA ILE A 97 2.15 14.70 7.59
C ILE A 97 0.76 15.32 7.70
N THR A 98 0.19 15.67 6.54
CA THR A 98 -1.19 16.13 6.43
C THR A 98 -1.97 15.19 5.52
N VAL A 99 -3.16 14.80 5.97
CA VAL A 99 -4.14 14.05 5.18
C VAL A 99 -5.42 14.88 5.12
N ASP A 100 -6.05 14.93 3.96
CA ASP A 100 -7.37 15.56 3.82
C ASP A 100 -8.40 14.69 4.55
N THR A 101 -9.53 15.26 4.99
CA THR A 101 -10.61 14.52 5.64
C THR A 101 -11.89 14.54 4.78
N HIS A 102 -12.73 13.51 4.85
CA HIS A 102 -13.93 13.42 3.99
C HIS A 102 -14.93 14.56 4.21
N ASP A 103 -14.93 15.18 5.39
CA ASP A 103 -15.71 16.38 5.71
C ASP A 103 -15.17 17.67 5.05
N GLY A 104 -14.19 17.55 4.16
CA GLY A 104 -13.54 18.68 3.46
C GLY A 104 -12.49 19.39 4.30
N GLY A 105 -12.16 18.86 5.48
CA GLY A 105 -11.08 19.35 6.34
C GLY A 105 -9.73 18.70 6.03
N PHE A 106 -8.82 18.79 7.01
CA PHE A 106 -7.56 18.06 7.01
C PHE A 106 -7.13 17.72 8.44
N LYS A 107 -6.40 16.62 8.59
CA LYS A 107 -5.70 16.25 9.81
C LYS A 107 -4.19 16.36 9.60
N ARG A 108 -3.54 17.07 10.51
CA ARG A 108 -2.09 17.31 10.50
C ARG A 108 -1.45 16.73 11.75
N VAL A 109 -0.40 15.94 11.56
CA VAL A 109 0.36 15.31 12.64
C VAL A 109 1.84 15.62 12.44
N HIS A 110 2.54 15.95 13.53
CA HIS A 110 3.98 16.24 13.52
C HIS A 110 4.75 15.06 14.10
N GLY A 111 6.00 14.88 13.66
CA GLY A 111 6.87 13.84 14.22
C GLY A 111 6.54 12.44 13.73
N VAL A 112 5.80 12.32 12.62
CA VAL A 112 5.42 11.04 12.03
C VAL A 112 6.65 10.40 11.40
N TYR A 113 6.95 9.16 11.79
CA TYR A 113 8.05 8.40 11.22
C TYR A 113 7.75 8.04 9.76
N PHE A 114 8.76 8.20 8.90
CA PHE A 114 8.72 7.73 7.54
C PHE A 114 10.14 7.41 7.04
N GLY A 115 10.19 6.64 5.97
CA GLY A 115 11.42 6.29 5.28
C GLY A 115 11.73 7.26 4.13
N CYS A 116 12.93 7.85 4.15
CA CYS A 116 13.44 8.69 3.09
C CYS A 116 14.39 7.88 2.21
N ASN A 117 13.85 7.28 1.14
CA ASN A 117 14.58 6.34 0.29
C ASN A 117 15.61 7.05 -0.59
N THR A 118 16.84 6.55 -0.56
CA THR A 118 17.92 6.94 -1.47
C THR A 118 18.32 5.82 -2.41
N LEU A 119 17.73 4.63 -2.26
CA LEU A 119 17.84 3.48 -3.15
C LEU A 119 16.47 2.79 -3.26
N SER A 120 16.08 2.44 -4.48
CA SER A 120 14.85 1.69 -4.81
C SER A 120 15.10 0.84 -6.05
N ASP A 121 15.94 -0.19 -5.88
CA ASP A 121 16.39 -1.13 -6.91
C ASP A 121 15.31 -2.17 -7.22
N GLY A 122 15.18 -2.55 -8.50
CA GLY A 122 14.18 -3.52 -8.99
C GLY A 122 12.76 -2.96 -9.14
N SER A 123 12.52 -1.70 -8.79
CA SER A 123 11.18 -1.12 -8.75
C SER A 123 10.77 -0.39 -10.05
N TYR A 124 9.54 -0.63 -10.52
CA TYR A 124 8.86 0.19 -11.52
C TYR A 124 7.49 0.66 -11.03
N PHE A 125 7.44 1.59 -10.07
CA PHE A 125 6.17 2.14 -9.58
C PHE A 125 5.72 3.38 -10.36
N THR A 126 4.42 3.44 -10.66
CA THR A 126 3.72 4.71 -10.92
C THR A 126 3.42 5.36 -9.57
N GLY A 127 4.24 6.28 -9.08
CA GLY A 127 4.03 6.89 -7.76
C GLY A 127 5.32 7.42 -7.13
N THR A 128 5.28 7.76 -5.85
CA THR A 128 6.43 8.28 -5.10
C THR A 128 6.98 7.35 -4.03
N GLY A 129 6.21 6.34 -3.62
CA GLY A 129 6.65 5.29 -2.71
C GLY A 129 5.51 4.44 -2.19
N ILE A 130 5.63 3.94 -0.96
CA ILE A 130 4.66 3.05 -0.31
C ILE A 130 4.10 3.70 0.95
N LEU A 131 2.79 3.59 1.14
CA LEU A 131 2.08 3.86 2.37
C LEU A 131 1.89 2.53 3.10
N GLY A 132 2.75 2.29 4.08
CA GLY A 132 2.70 1.10 4.92
C GLY A 132 1.54 1.17 5.90
N LEU A 133 0.61 0.23 5.79
CA LEU A 133 -0.59 0.10 6.62
C LEU A 133 -0.49 -1.06 7.63
N GLY A 134 0.68 -1.70 7.72
CA GLY A 134 0.99 -2.75 8.67
C GLY A 134 1.39 -2.22 10.05
N VAL A 135 1.14 -3.02 11.08
CA VAL A 135 1.52 -2.68 12.47
C VAL A 135 3.03 -2.73 12.62
N GLY A 136 3.62 -1.70 13.24
CA GLY A 136 5.05 -1.66 13.54
C GLY A 136 5.45 -0.44 14.35
N LYS A 137 6.66 -0.49 14.93
CA LYS A 137 7.21 0.56 15.81
C LYS A 137 7.26 1.94 15.14
N TYR A 138 7.51 1.96 13.83
CA TYR A 138 7.63 3.18 13.02
C TYR A 138 6.51 3.31 12.00
N SER A 139 5.36 2.67 12.26
CA SER A 139 4.22 2.74 11.36
C SER A 139 3.50 4.07 11.50
N ILE A 140 2.96 4.53 10.38
CA ILE A 140 2.10 5.71 10.34
C ILE A 140 0.69 5.40 10.88
N ILE A 141 0.30 4.12 10.89
CA ILE A 141 -1.01 3.73 11.41
C ILE A 141 -1.01 3.94 12.93
N GLY A 142 -2.08 4.52 13.46
CA GLY A 142 -2.15 4.95 14.86
C GLY A 142 -1.92 6.46 15.02
N GLU A 143 -1.07 7.09 14.20
CA GLU A 143 -0.82 8.54 14.26
C GLU A 143 -2.08 9.36 13.92
N PHE A 144 -2.93 8.80 13.05
CA PHE A 144 -4.15 9.42 12.58
C PHE A 144 -5.43 8.89 13.27
N GLY A 145 -5.29 8.01 14.26
CA GLY A 145 -6.40 7.40 14.98
C GLY A 145 -6.19 5.90 15.17
N SER A 146 -7.00 5.29 16.03
CA SER A 146 -6.92 3.85 16.32
C SER A 146 -7.58 2.98 15.25
N ASN A 147 -8.35 3.57 14.34
CA ASN A 147 -9.14 2.84 13.37
C ASN A 147 -8.93 3.46 11.99
N PHE A 148 -8.81 2.61 10.97
CA PHE A 148 -8.81 3.03 9.57
C PHE A 148 -9.45 1.96 8.69
N SER A 149 -9.91 2.34 7.52
CA SER A 149 -10.34 1.39 6.50
C SER A 149 -9.93 1.83 5.12
N PHE A 150 -10.23 1.03 4.10
CA PHE A 150 -10.13 1.43 2.72
C PHE A 150 -11.18 0.69 1.91
N CYS A 151 -11.65 1.34 0.85
CA CYS A 151 -12.61 0.78 -0.10
C CYS A 151 -11.98 0.82 -1.49
N LEU A 152 -11.91 -0.34 -2.14
CA LEU A 152 -11.33 -0.49 -3.47
C LEU A 152 -12.47 -0.63 -4.48
N GLY A 153 -12.63 0.39 -5.33
CA GLY A 153 -13.48 0.31 -6.52
C GLY A 153 -12.94 -0.64 -7.57
N GLU A 154 -13.55 -0.63 -8.76
CA GLU A 154 -13.09 -1.47 -9.86
C GLU A 154 -11.73 -0.98 -10.41
N ILE A 155 -10.67 -1.76 -10.17
CA ILE A 155 -9.29 -1.43 -10.53
C ILE A 155 -9.08 -1.37 -12.05
N SER A 156 -9.92 -2.06 -12.83
CA SER A 156 -9.96 -1.91 -14.29
C SER A 156 -10.43 -0.53 -14.73
N GLU A 157 -11.27 0.12 -13.92
CA GLU A 157 -11.92 1.36 -14.26
C GLU A 157 -11.04 2.57 -13.89
N PRO A 158 -10.53 3.33 -14.86
CA PRO A 158 -9.63 4.46 -14.59
C PRO A 158 -10.28 5.59 -13.77
N LYS A 159 -11.60 5.55 -13.62
CA LYS A 159 -12.40 6.52 -12.88
C LYS A 159 -12.89 5.99 -11.54
N ALA A 160 -12.71 4.70 -11.24
CA ALA A 160 -13.13 4.11 -9.98
C ALA A 160 -12.46 4.80 -8.79
N SER A 161 -13.23 4.88 -7.72
CA SER A 161 -12.80 5.49 -6.47
C SER A 161 -12.02 4.50 -5.62
N HIS A 162 -10.79 4.86 -5.28
CA HIS A 162 -9.94 4.07 -4.39
C HIS A 162 -9.67 4.90 -3.15
N ASN A 163 -10.49 4.68 -2.12
CA ASN A 163 -10.57 5.49 -0.92
C ASN A 163 -9.74 4.88 0.20
N LEU A 164 -8.79 5.62 0.74
CA LEU A 164 -8.16 5.28 2.03
C LEU A 164 -8.82 6.09 3.12
N ILE A 165 -9.34 5.44 4.14
CA ILE A 165 -10.20 5.98 5.18
C ILE A 165 -9.46 6.02 6.54
N PRO A 166 -8.56 6.97 6.83
CA PRO A 166 -8.08 7.24 8.19
C PRO A 166 -9.16 8.02 8.97
N GLY A 167 -10.13 7.32 9.54
CA GLY A 167 -11.37 7.98 9.98
C GLY A 167 -12.14 8.65 8.82
N GLU A 168 -11.96 8.12 7.61
CA GLU A 168 -12.64 8.36 6.32
C GLU A 168 -12.05 9.44 5.38
N VAL A 169 -11.37 9.02 4.27
CA VAL A 169 -10.71 9.84 3.22
C VAL A 169 -10.75 9.13 1.83
N GLN A 170 -10.59 9.95 0.78
CA GLN A 170 -11.07 9.83 -0.60
C GLN A 170 -10.09 9.22 -1.65
N THR A 171 -10.52 9.35 -2.92
CA THR A 171 -10.37 8.50 -4.10
C THR A 171 -9.10 8.79 -4.91
N TYR A 172 -8.43 7.77 -5.49
CA TYR A 172 -7.31 8.00 -6.42
C TYR A 172 -7.27 7.10 -7.65
N LYS A 173 -6.75 7.68 -8.75
CA LYS A 173 -6.55 7.07 -10.07
C LYS A 173 -5.16 6.44 -10.24
N ASP A 174 -5.07 5.51 -11.19
CA ASP A 174 -3.91 4.74 -11.63
C ASP A 174 -3.39 3.69 -10.63
N ILE A 175 -4.13 2.59 -10.49
CA ILE A 175 -3.57 1.30 -10.06
C ILE A 175 -3.20 0.52 -11.33
N ARG A 176 -1.91 0.39 -11.63
CA ARG A 176 -1.46 -0.52 -12.70
C ARG A 176 -1.26 -1.92 -12.15
N ARG A 177 -1.50 -2.91 -13.03
CA ARG A 177 -1.42 -4.35 -12.74
C ARG A 177 -0.05 -4.74 -12.15
N PRO A 178 0.00 -5.73 -11.25
CA PRO A 178 1.26 -6.33 -10.81
C PRO A 178 2.05 -6.84 -12.03
N LEU A 179 3.29 -6.38 -12.18
CA LEU A 179 4.18 -6.70 -13.31
C LEU A 179 4.68 -8.16 -13.32
N SER A 180 4.42 -8.94 -12.27
CA SER A 180 4.99 -10.28 -12.06
C SER A 180 3.97 -11.43 -12.14
N TYR A 181 2.72 -11.15 -12.53
CA TYR A 181 1.67 -12.16 -12.54
C TYR A 181 1.57 -12.87 -13.91
N GLU A 182 2.07 -14.10 -13.98
CA GLU A 182 1.89 -15.02 -15.12
C GLU A 182 0.81 -16.07 -14.80
N PRO A 183 -0.42 -15.90 -15.30
CA PRO A 183 -1.48 -16.88 -15.07
C PRO A 183 -1.19 -18.19 -15.79
N THR A 184 -1.47 -19.30 -15.13
CA THR A 184 -1.38 -20.64 -15.72
C THR A 184 -2.73 -21.15 -16.25
N LEU A 185 -3.85 -20.53 -15.84
CA LEU A 185 -5.20 -20.98 -16.17
C LEU A 185 -6.05 -19.84 -16.74
N CYS A 186 -6.50 -20.00 -17.99
CA CYS A 186 -7.27 -19.00 -18.71
C CYS A 186 -8.45 -19.61 -19.47
N TYR A 187 -9.53 -18.84 -19.61
CA TYR A 187 -10.77 -19.22 -20.25
C TYR A 187 -11.29 -18.10 -21.16
N LYS A 188 -12.28 -18.43 -22.00
CA LYS A 188 -13.02 -17.44 -22.78
C LYS A 188 -13.96 -16.64 -21.86
N ALA A 189 -14.04 -15.33 -22.08
CA ALA A 189 -14.87 -14.42 -21.29
C ALA A 189 -16.33 -14.91 -21.22
N ASP A 190 -16.96 -15.25 -22.35
CA ASP A 190 -18.34 -15.76 -22.40
C ASP A 190 -18.59 -17.02 -21.55
N THR A 191 -17.55 -17.82 -21.31
CA THR A 191 -17.66 -18.99 -20.41
C THR A 191 -17.76 -18.54 -18.96
N ILE A 192 -17.05 -17.48 -18.59
CA ILE A 192 -17.03 -16.92 -17.24
C ILE A 192 -18.32 -16.16 -16.94
N GLU A 193 -18.87 -15.42 -17.92
CA GLU A 193 -20.19 -14.77 -17.76
C GLU A 193 -21.30 -15.79 -17.45
N ARG A 194 -21.17 -17.04 -17.91
CA ARG A 194 -22.11 -18.11 -17.56
C ARG A 194 -21.98 -18.61 -16.12
N LEU A 195 -20.90 -18.23 -15.43
CA LEU A 195 -20.58 -18.59 -14.05
C LEU A 195 -20.90 -17.47 -13.05
N GLU A 196 -21.63 -16.41 -13.44
CA GLU A 196 -22.03 -15.27 -12.60
C GLU A 196 -22.65 -15.65 -11.24
N LYS A 197 -23.21 -16.86 -11.11
CA LYS A 197 -23.81 -17.37 -9.86
C LYS A 197 -22.83 -18.06 -8.91
N MET A 198 -21.56 -18.17 -9.30
CA MET A 198 -20.53 -18.82 -8.50
C MET A 198 -19.73 -17.78 -7.74
N ASP A 199 -19.83 -17.87 -6.43
CA ASP A 199 -18.99 -17.13 -5.50
C ASP A 199 -17.92 -18.06 -4.90
N VAL A 200 -16.69 -17.57 -4.83
CA VAL A 200 -15.61 -18.21 -4.09
C VAL A 200 -15.23 -17.26 -2.96
N GLY A 201 -15.12 -17.75 -1.73
CA GLY A 201 -14.92 -16.85 -0.61
C GLY A 201 -14.20 -17.45 0.57
N PHE A 202 -13.93 -16.57 1.53
CA PHE A 202 -13.29 -16.90 2.79
C PHE A 202 -14.32 -16.75 3.91
N LYS A 203 -14.39 -17.77 4.76
CA LYS A 203 -15.13 -17.71 6.01
C LYS A 203 -14.14 -17.59 7.16
N PHE A 204 -14.31 -16.57 7.97
CA PHE A 204 -13.42 -16.28 9.09
C PHE A 204 -14.05 -16.75 10.41
N ASP A 205 -13.21 -17.06 11.40
CA ASP A 205 -13.65 -17.58 12.72
C ASP A 205 -14.62 -16.64 13.45
N GLY A 206 -14.58 -15.33 13.15
CA GLY A 206 -15.53 -14.34 13.67
C GLY A 206 -16.89 -14.31 12.97
N GLY A 207 -17.14 -15.22 12.02
CA GLY A 207 -18.38 -15.27 11.23
C GLY A 207 -18.43 -14.28 10.06
N ALA A 208 -17.40 -13.45 9.89
CA ALA A 208 -17.26 -12.62 8.70
C ALA A 208 -17.04 -13.49 7.46
N GLU A 209 -17.57 -13.04 6.33
CA GLU A 209 -17.44 -13.72 5.04
C GLU A 209 -16.97 -12.71 3.99
N LEU A 210 -15.90 -13.05 3.27
CA LEU A 210 -15.47 -12.33 2.07
C LEU A 210 -15.89 -13.17 0.86
N SER A 211 -17.02 -12.81 0.24
CA SER A 211 -17.49 -13.46 -0.99
C SER A 211 -16.89 -12.77 -2.21
N VAL A 212 -16.01 -13.46 -2.92
CA VAL A 212 -15.34 -12.92 -4.11
C VAL A 212 -16.11 -13.37 -5.33
N ASN A 213 -16.73 -12.40 -6.01
CA ASN A 213 -17.43 -12.62 -7.27
C ASN A 213 -16.45 -13.10 -8.36
N ILE A 214 -16.98 -13.83 -9.35
CA ILE A 214 -16.24 -14.32 -10.51
C ILE A 214 -15.38 -13.24 -11.21
N HIS A 215 -15.85 -11.99 -11.31
CA HIS A 215 -15.11 -10.87 -11.91
C HIS A 215 -13.92 -10.40 -11.05
N ASN A 216 -13.91 -10.75 -9.76
CA ASN A 216 -12.83 -10.45 -8.81
C ASN A 216 -11.91 -11.65 -8.54
N ILE A 217 -12.08 -12.76 -9.28
CA ILE A 217 -11.14 -13.88 -9.32
C ILE A 217 -10.56 -14.14 -10.71
N PHE A 218 -11.03 -13.42 -11.74
CA PHE A 218 -10.48 -13.49 -13.09
C PHE A 218 -10.03 -12.11 -13.57
N ILE A 219 -8.86 -12.05 -14.22
CA ILE A 219 -8.34 -10.82 -14.83
C ILE A 219 -8.21 -10.97 -16.34
N GLN A 220 -8.45 -9.90 -17.09
CA GLN A 220 -8.14 -9.90 -18.52
C GLN A 220 -6.64 -9.95 -18.76
N GLN A 221 -6.16 -10.96 -19.48
CA GLN A 221 -4.76 -11.05 -19.89
C GLN A 221 -4.69 -11.36 -21.38
N GLY A 222 -4.01 -10.49 -22.12
CA GLY A 222 -3.98 -10.55 -23.58
C GLY A 222 -5.29 -10.09 -24.23
N PRO A 223 -5.82 -10.83 -25.23
CA PRO A 223 -7.00 -10.42 -26.00
C PRO A 223 -8.25 -10.16 -25.14
N PRO A 224 -9.15 -9.26 -25.58
CA PRO A 224 -10.38 -8.91 -24.86
C PRO A 224 -11.30 -10.09 -24.51
N GLU A 225 -11.24 -11.17 -25.26
CA GLU A 225 -12.03 -12.39 -25.08
C GLU A 225 -11.41 -13.39 -24.09
N ILE A 226 -10.19 -13.13 -23.59
CA ILE A 226 -9.49 -14.02 -22.66
C ILE A 226 -9.48 -13.43 -21.25
N ARG A 227 -9.73 -14.30 -20.28
CA ARG A 227 -9.69 -14.01 -18.86
C ARG A 227 -8.94 -15.13 -18.15
N CYS A 228 -8.14 -14.79 -17.16
CA CYS A 228 -7.26 -15.74 -16.47
C CYS A 228 -7.47 -15.69 -14.96
N LEU A 229 -7.42 -16.87 -14.33
CA LEU A 229 -7.72 -17.05 -12.91
C LEU A 229 -6.66 -16.38 -12.06
N ALA A 230 -6.98 -15.29 -11.37
CA ALA A 230 -6.09 -14.48 -10.53
C ALA A 230 -5.72 -15.13 -9.17
N ILE A 231 -5.53 -16.44 -9.15
CA ILE A 231 -5.06 -17.21 -8.00
C ILE A 231 -3.75 -17.89 -8.40
N GLN A 232 -2.71 -17.71 -7.58
CA GLN A 232 -1.41 -18.30 -7.82
C GLN A 232 -1.00 -19.18 -6.64
N ASN A 233 -0.32 -20.29 -6.94
CA ASN A 233 0.32 -21.07 -5.90
C ASN A 233 1.60 -20.36 -5.44
N ASN A 234 1.79 -20.31 -4.13
CA ASN A 234 3.00 -19.77 -3.53
C ASN A 234 4.12 -20.81 -3.62
N LYS A 235 5.17 -20.55 -4.41
CA LYS A 235 6.29 -21.49 -4.59
C LYS A 235 7.24 -21.53 -3.37
N GLU A 236 7.17 -20.57 -2.45
CA GLU A 236 8.20 -20.35 -1.42
C GLU A 236 7.76 -20.48 0.05
N SER A 237 6.87 -21.43 0.38
CA SER A 237 6.70 -21.91 1.78
C SER A 237 6.38 -20.84 2.84
N PHE A 238 5.43 -19.94 2.59
CA PHE A 238 4.70 -19.32 3.69
C PHE A 238 3.36 -20.04 3.85
N SER A 239 3.04 -20.50 5.05
CA SER A 239 1.80 -21.23 5.38
C SER A 239 0.55 -20.34 5.40
N HIS A 240 0.58 -19.21 4.69
CA HIS A 240 -0.41 -18.15 4.76
C HIS A 240 -1.06 -17.91 3.40
N VAL A 241 -2.36 -17.61 3.42
CA VAL A 241 -3.12 -17.17 2.26
C VAL A 241 -3.00 -15.65 2.17
N ILE A 242 -2.64 -15.14 0.99
CA ILE A 242 -2.61 -13.69 0.71
C ILE A 242 -3.88 -13.36 -0.09
N ILE A 243 -4.73 -12.50 0.49
CA ILE A 243 -5.90 -11.96 -0.20
C ILE A 243 -5.46 -10.66 -0.90
N GLY A 244 -5.32 -10.74 -2.22
CA GLY A 244 -4.81 -9.64 -3.03
C GLY A 244 -5.86 -8.55 -3.33
N VAL A 245 -5.39 -7.44 -3.87
CA VAL A 245 -6.18 -6.25 -4.18
C VAL A 245 -7.40 -6.54 -5.08
N ILE A 246 -7.28 -7.48 -6.03
CA ILE A 246 -8.37 -7.88 -6.94
C ILE A 246 -9.53 -8.52 -6.19
N ALA A 247 -9.25 -9.36 -5.18
CA ALA A 247 -10.27 -10.05 -4.40
C ALA A 247 -10.96 -9.14 -3.37
N MET A 248 -10.33 -8.01 -3.02
CA MET A 248 -10.85 -7.03 -2.05
C MET A 248 -11.74 -5.95 -2.68
N GLN A 249 -11.90 -5.92 -4.00
CA GLN A 249 -12.74 -4.93 -4.69
C GLN A 249 -14.22 -5.07 -4.29
N GLY A 250 -14.91 -3.94 -4.11
CA GLY A 250 -16.32 -3.90 -3.67
C GLY A 250 -16.51 -4.23 -2.17
N TYR A 251 -15.44 -4.16 -1.39
CA TYR A 251 -15.46 -4.29 0.05
C TYR A 251 -14.75 -3.11 0.71
N ASN A 252 -15.35 -2.62 1.78
CA ASN A 252 -14.68 -1.79 2.75
C ASN A 252 -13.98 -2.70 3.75
N VAL A 253 -12.65 -2.66 3.75
CA VAL A 253 -11.80 -3.43 4.65
C VAL A 253 -11.25 -2.48 5.69
N GLY A 254 -11.60 -2.69 6.95
CA GLY A 254 -11.11 -1.85 8.03
C GLY A 254 -10.48 -2.58 9.18
N TYR A 255 -9.76 -1.81 9.96
CA TYR A 255 -8.85 -2.25 10.99
C TYR A 255 -9.11 -1.41 12.24
N ASP A 256 -9.42 -2.09 13.33
CA ASP A 256 -9.42 -1.51 14.67
C ASP A 256 -8.14 -1.96 15.37
N LEU A 257 -7.20 -1.03 15.51
CA LEU A 257 -5.88 -1.29 16.09
C LEU A 257 -5.98 -1.50 17.61
N SER A 258 -6.99 -0.94 18.27
CA SER A 258 -7.21 -1.10 19.70
C SER A 258 -7.78 -2.48 20.01
N ALA A 259 -8.82 -2.88 19.27
CA ALA A 259 -9.47 -4.18 19.41
C ALA A 259 -8.67 -5.32 18.74
N LYS A 260 -7.70 -4.99 17.89
CA LYS A 260 -6.93 -5.93 17.06
C LYS A 260 -7.84 -6.78 16.17
N THR A 261 -8.85 -6.13 15.60
CA THR A 261 -9.83 -6.76 14.72
C THR A 261 -9.78 -6.13 13.34
N ALA A 262 -10.02 -6.96 12.32
CA ALA A 262 -10.33 -6.48 10.98
C ALA A 262 -11.81 -6.75 10.70
N TYR A 263 -12.45 -5.84 9.97
CA TYR A 263 -13.81 -5.98 9.49
C TYR A 263 -13.84 -5.90 7.97
N ILE A 264 -14.76 -6.66 7.38
CA ILE A 264 -14.95 -6.75 5.95
C ILE A 264 -16.44 -6.55 5.71
N ASN A 265 -16.78 -5.44 5.07
CA ASN A 265 -18.17 -5.10 4.75
C ASN A 265 -18.31 -4.91 3.26
N LYS A 266 -19.28 -5.60 2.64
CA LYS A 266 -19.60 -5.37 1.23
C LYS A 266 -20.11 -3.94 1.09
N GLN A 267 -19.50 -3.17 0.20
CA GLN A 267 -19.80 -1.76 0.03
C GLN A 267 -19.54 -1.37 -1.42
N ASP A 268 -20.42 -0.55 -1.99
CA ASP A 268 -20.16 0.09 -3.27
C ASP A 268 -19.06 1.14 -3.06
N CYS A 269 -17.89 0.87 -3.59
CA CYS A 269 -16.71 1.72 -3.47
C CYS A 269 -16.61 2.74 -4.62
N ASP A 270 -17.50 2.68 -5.62
CA ASP A 270 -17.46 3.51 -6.85
C ASP A 270 -18.28 4.82 -6.74
N MET A 271 -18.76 5.13 -5.53
CA MET A 271 -19.54 6.35 -5.20
C MET A 271 -18.69 7.48 -4.60
#